data_AF-A0A4Y1RXF0-F1
#
_entry.id   AF-A0A4Y1RXF0-F1
#
_cell.length_a   1.000
_cell.length_b   1.000
_cell.length_c   1.000
_cell.angle_alpha   90.00
_cell.angle_beta   90.00
_cell.angle_gamma   90.00
#
_symmetry.space_group_name_H-M   'P 1'
#
loop_
_entity.id
_entity.type
_entity.pdbx_description
1 polymer ?
#
loop_
_entity_poly.entity_id
_entity_poly.type
_entity_poly.pdbx_seq_one_letter_code
_entity_poly.pdbx_strand_id
1 'polypeptide(L)'
;MFACIAGPSVAAISAFFEQAEEEELLHECIEGLFSVARIAQYGLEDTLDELIATFSRFTTLLNPYASAEETLFAFGKDLKPRMATLAVFTIANNFGESIGGGWRNIVDCLLKLKRLKLLPQSVIDHDAASTSSSDAQATSESGIIFPAHDPKFGGRRASGMISRFSHFLSLESPEDALSLGMSEFEQNLKVIKQCRIGNIFSTSSHFPEDSLLNLGRSLIYAAAGKGQKFSTPIEEEETVGFCWDLIVVIALANVHRFQAFWPNFHDYLLAVAQFPMFSPIPFAEKAIVGLFKVCLKLLGTYRPDRVPEELIFKSINLMWKLEKEILDTCGELITQSVNKILIEYPANLQTQLGWKSVLHLLSVSGRHQDTYEQGVETLIMVMSDGTHVSRTNYAYCIDCAFGFIALKNSPSEKNLKILDLLSDSVNLLIQWCRNHYSDPGNNYSVASNTSNSSLEDAKGFGSNNFAMNLFVKLGRHLERPA
;
A
#
# COMPACT_ATOMS: atom_id res chain seq x y z
N MET A 1 2.26 -35.59 15.00
CA MET A 1 2.89 -36.73 14.29
C MET A 1 3.62 -36.27 13.04
N PHE A 2 2.96 -35.58 12.08
CA PHE A 2 3.64 -35.08 10.87
C PHE A 2 4.81 -34.11 11.15
N ALA A 3 4.69 -33.25 12.17
CA ALA A 3 5.77 -32.34 12.58
C ALA A 3 7.14 -33.02 12.78
N CYS A 4 7.17 -34.28 13.23
CA CYS A 4 8.41 -35.02 13.47
C CYS A 4 9.11 -35.48 12.18
N ILE A 5 8.38 -35.58 11.06
CA ILE A 5 8.88 -36.05 9.76
C ILE A 5 8.86 -34.96 8.68
N ALA A 6 8.32 -33.78 9.00
CA ALA A 6 8.12 -32.67 8.07
C ALA A 6 9.42 -32.26 7.35
N GLY A 7 10.49 -32.00 8.10
CA GLY A 7 11.81 -31.67 7.53
C GLY A 7 12.35 -32.75 6.59
N PRO A 8 12.47 -34.02 7.04
CA PRO A 8 12.86 -35.12 6.16
C PRO A 8 11.97 -35.28 4.92
N SER A 9 10.65 -35.05 5.03
CA SER A 9 9.74 -35.07 3.88
C SER A 9 10.05 -33.96 2.88
N VAL A 10 10.27 -32.72 3.33
CA VAL A 10 10.65 -31.60 2.46
C VAL A 10 11.99 -31.89 1.77
N ALA A 11 12.99 -32.39 2.50
CA ALA A 11 14.28 -32.75 1.95
C ALA A 11 14.19 -33.88 0.91
N ALA A 12 13.37 -34.91 1.16
CA ALA A 12 13.16 -36.01 0.23
C ALA A 12 12.47 -35.55 -1.06
N ILE A 13 11.39 -34.74 -0.94
CA ILE A 13 10.70 -34.15 -2.10
C ILE A 13 11.66 -33.27 -2.90
N SER A 14 12.48 -32.46 -2.23
CA SER A 14 13.48 -31.63 -2.90
C SER A 14 14.51 -32.45 -3.68
N ALA A 15 15.09 -33.47 -3.05
CA ALA A 15 16.08 -34.33 -3.70
C ALA A 15 15.48 -35.10 -4.88
N PHE A 16 14.24 -35.57 -4.74
CA PHE A 16 13.53 -36.24 -5.81
C PHE A 16 13.23 -35.29 -6.97
N PHE A 17 12.76 -34.07 -6.71
CA PHE A 17 12.54 -33.07 -7.75
C PHE A 17 13.83 -32.69 -8.50
N GLU A 18 14.95 -32.60 -7.76
CA GLU A 18 16.26 -32.29 -8.34
C GLU A 18 16.75 -33.41 -9.28
N GLN A 19 16.54 -34.68 -8.92
CA GLN A 19 17.04 -35.84 -9.66
C GLN A 19 16.08 -36.37 -10.74
N ALA A 20 14.78 -36.15 -10.62
CA ALA A 20 13.79 -36.69 -11.56
C ALA A 20 13.97 -36.08 -12.97
N GLU A 21 14.05 -36.90 -14.01
CA GLU A 21 14.11 -36.44 -15.42
C GLU A 21 12.78 -36.65 -16.15
N GLU A 22 11.99 -37.63 -15.72
CA GLU A 22 10.70 -37.97 -16.31
C GLU A 22 9.59 -37.02 -15.83
N GLU A 23 8.77 -36.55 -16.76
CA GLU A 23 7.65 -35.62 -16.50
C GLU A 23 6.63 -36.19 -15.52
N GLU A 24 6.28 -37.49 -15.64
CA GLU A 24 5.34 -38.16 -14.73
C GLU A 24 5.83 -38.13 -13.27
N LEU A 25 7.13 -38.38 -13.06
CA LEU A 25 7.75 -38.33 -11.73
C LEU A 25 7.77 -36.90 -11.17
N LEU A 26 8.06 -35.90 -12.02
CA LEU A 26 7.98 -34.50 -11.61
C LEU A 26 6.57 -34.11 -11.18
N HIS A 27 5.55 -34.59 -11.89
CA HIS A 27 4.15 -34.38 -11.52
C HIS A 27 3.81 -34.99 -10.16
N GLU A 28 4.17 -36.26 -9.94
CA GLU A 28 3.96 -36.93 -8.65
C GLU A 28 4.69 -36.20 -7.51
N CYS A 29 5.90 -35.68 -7.78
CA CYS A 29 6.65 -34.87 -6.83
C CYS A 29 5.90 -33.59 -6.43
N ILE A 30 5.32 -32.88 -7.40
CA ILE A 30 4.53 -31.67 -7.14
C ILE A 30 3.22 -32.01 -6.40
N GLU A 31 2.61 -33.16 -6.66
CA GLU A 31 1.46 -33.61 -5.87
C GLU A 31 1.83 -33.89 -4.41
N GLY A 32 2.99 -34.52 -4.19
CA GLY A 32 3.59 -34.69 -2.87
C GLY A 32 3.83 -33.33 -2.18
N LEU A 33 4.37 -32.37 -2.92
CA LEU A 33 4.60 -31.00 -2.45
C LEU A 33 3.31 -30.35 -1.95
N PHE A 34 2.24 -30.38 -2.74
CA PHE A 34 0.96 -29.80 -2.35
C PHE A 34 0.31 -30.52 -1.17
N SER A 35 0.57 -31.82 -1.02
CA SER A 35 0.13 -32.60 0.13
C SER A 35 0.84 -32.16 1.41
N VAL A 36 2.16 -31.95 1.35
CA VAL A 36 2.94 -31.40 2.46
C VAL A 36 2.49 -29.98 2.81
N ALA A 37 2.33 -29.10 1.82
CA ALA A 37 1.88 -27.72 2.03
C ALA A 37 0.49 -27.67 2.71
N ARG A 38 -0.43 -28.55 2.30
CA ARG A 38 -1.76 -28.66 2.92
C ARG A 38 -1.72 -29.10 4.38
N ILE A 39 -0.79 -29.98 4.76
CA ILE A 39 -0.64 -30.37 6.16
C ILE A 39 0.02 -29.24 6.93
N ALA A 40 1.02 -28.58 6.32
CA ALA A 40 1.81 -27.53 6.95
C ALA A 40 0.98 -26.29 7.31
N GLN A 41 -0.10 -26.00 6.59
CA GLN A 41 -1.01 -24.89 6.90
C GLN A 41 -1.62 -24.95 8.32
N TYR A 42 -1.63 -26.13 8.95
CA TYR A 42 -2.18 -26.33 10.30
C TYR A 42 -1.09 -26.19 11.39
N GLY A 43 -0.40 -25.04 11.39
CA GLY A 43 0.56 -24.67 12.45
C GLY A 43 1.99 -25.17 12.26
N LEU A 44 2.41 -25.49 11.03
CA LEU A 44 3.80 -25.79 10.67
C LEU A 44 4.30 -24.79 9.61
N GLU A 45 4.15 -23.50 9.91
CA GLU A 45 4.49 -22.39 9.02
C GLU A 45 5.96 -22.44 8.59
N ASP A 46 6.88 -22.77 9.50
CA ASP A 46 8.32 -22.93 9.21
C ASP A 46 8.57 -23.98 8.12
N THR A 47 7.81 -25.09 8.12
CA THR A 47 7.94 -26.14 7.09
C THR A 47 7.41 -25.65 5.75
N LEU A 48 6.32 -24.89 5.74
CA LEU A 48 5.78 -24.29 4.51
C LEU A 48 6.76 -23.28 3.93
N ASP A 49 7.38 -22.45 4.78
CA ASP A 49 8.39 -21.48 4.40
C ASP A 49 9.66 -22.15 3.85
N GLU A 50 10.14 -23.23 4.48
CA GLU A 50 11.28 -24.02 3.99
C GLU A 50 10.99 -24.65 2.63
N LEU A 51 9.78 -25.19 2.45
CA LEU A 51 9.31 -25.77 1.20
C LEU A 51 9.27 -24.72 0.08
N ILE A 52 8.71 -23.53 0.36
CA ILE A 52 8.69 -22.41 -0.59
C ILE A 52 10.12 -21.97 -0.93
N ALA A 53 10.99 -21.81 0.08
CA ALA A 53 12.37 -21.38 -0.13
C ALA A 53 13.15 -22.37 -1.01
N THR A 54 12.92 -23.67 -0.81
CA THR A 54 13.56 -24.74 -1.57
C THR A 54 13.09 -24.76 -3.02
N PHE A 55 11.77 -24.76 -3.26
CA PHE A 55 11.23 -24.73 -4.62
C PHE A 55 11.50 -23.43 -5.34
N SER A 56 11.62 -22.31 -4.62
CA SER A 56 12.04 -21.04 -5.20
C SER A 56 13.44 -21.10 -5.81
N ARG A 57 14.34 -21.97 -5.32
CA ARG A 57 15.66 -22.20 -5.95
C ARG A 57 15.54 -22.96 -7.27
N PHE A 58 14.64 -23.93 -7.35
CA PHE A 58 14.40 -24.70 -8.58
C PHE A 58 13.76 -23.90 -9.71
N THR A 59 13.18 -22.73 -9.41
CA THR A 59 12.67 -21.80 -10.44
C THR A 59 13.76 -21.21 -11.34
N THR A 60 15.04 -21.30 -10.94
CA THR A 60 16.21 -20.61 -11.53
C THR A 60 16.14 -19.08 -11.55
N LEU A 61 14.97 -18.47 -11.27
CA LEU A 61 14.76 -17.03 -11.15
C LEU A 61 15.66 -16.38 -10.09
N LEU A 62 15.88 -17.09 -8.99
CA LEU A 62 16.69 -16.61 -7.87
C LEU A 62 18.19 -16.86 -8.04
N ASN A 63 18.65 -17.41 -9.19
CA ASN A 63 20.07 -17.63 -9.43
C ASN A 63 20.78 -16.27 -9.68
N PRO A 64 21.69 -15.82 -8.79
CA PRO A 64 22.32 -14.52 -8.92
C PRO A 64 23.38 -14.47 -10.04
N TYR A 65 23.77 -15.61 -10.59
CA TYR A 65 24.80 -15.73 -11.63
C TYR A 65 24.22 -15.88 -13.04
N ALA A 66 22.92 -16.18 -13.16
CA ALA A 66 22.28 -16.37 -14.45
C ALA A 66 21.93 -15.03 -15.11
N SER A 67 22.29 -14.88 -16.39
CA SER A 67 21.86 -13.74 -17.21
C SER A 67 20.35 -13.77 -17.46
N ALA A 68 19.77 -12.64 -17.88
CA ALA A 68 18.35 -12.59 -18.24
C ALA A 68 18.01 -13.55 -19.39
N GLU A 69 18.90 -13.64 -20.39
CA GLU A 69 18.75 -14.54 -21.53
C GLU A 69 18.85 -16.01 -21.13
N GLU A 70 19.82 -16.36 -20.27
CA GLU A 70 19.96 -17.72 -19.74
C GLU A 70 18.75 -18.13 -18.91
N THR A 71 18.19 -17.21 -18.12
CA THR A 71 17.00 -17.48 -17.31
C THR A 71 15.77 -17.69 -18.21
N LEU A 72 15.59 -16.85 -19.24
CA LEU A 72 14.49 -16.98 -20.21
C LEU A 72 14.61 -18.28 -21.02
N PHE A 73 15.82 -18.64 -21.42
CA PHE A 73 16.11 -19.87 -22.14
C PHE A 73 15.82 -21.11 -21.29
N ALA A 74 16.30 -21.14 -20.04
CA ALA A 74 16.01 -22.22 -19.10
C ALA A 74 14.50 -22.33 -18.83
N PHE A 75 13.81 -21.20 -18.67
CA PHE A 75 12.37 -21.20 -18.46
C PHE A 75 11.58 -21.70 -19.69
N GLY A 76 12.05 -21.41 -20.90
CA GLY A 76 11.39 -21.88 -22.13
C GLY A 76 11.62 -23.36 -22.43
N LYS A 77 12.82 -23.88 -22.13
CA LYS A 77 13.21 -25.25 -22.54
C LYS A 77 13.12 -26.28 -21.43
N ASP A 78 13.41 -25.89 -20.19
CA ASP A 78 13.40 -26.82 -19.07
C ASP A 78 12.02 -26.87 -18.42
N LEU A 79 11.55 -28.08 -18.15
CA LEU A 79 10.26 -28.28 -17.49
C LEU A 79 10.32 -27.95 -15.99
N LYS A 80 11.44 -28.27 -15.33
CA LYS A 80 11.63 -28.08 -13.88
C LYS A 80 11.44 -26.62 -13.42
N PRO A 81 12.07 -25.60 -14.03
CA PRO A 81 11.89 -24.20 -13.64
C PRO A 81 10.44 -23.72 -13.79
N ARG A 82 9.75 -24.15 -14.86
CA ARG A 82 8.33 -23.86 -15.10
C ARG A 82 7.44 -24.50 -14.03
N MET A 83 7.62 -25.80 -13.78
CA MET A 83 6.86 -26.52 -12.77
C MET A 83 7.09 -25.96 -11.37
N ALA A 84 8.34 -25.66 -11.01
CA ALA A 84 8.67 -25.06 -9.73
C ALA A 84 8.03 -23.67 -9.57
N THR A 85 8.06 -22.84 -10.61
CA THR A 85 7.45 -21.49 -10.59
C THR A 85 5.95 -21.61 -10.41
N LEU A 86 5.29 -22.46 -11.20
CA LEU A 86 3.86 -22.71 -11.08
C LEU A 86 3.50 -23.25 -9.69
N ALA A 87 4.30 -24.16 -9.13
CA ALA A 87 4.08 -24.72 -7.80
C ALA A 87 4.19 -23.67 -6.69
N VAL A 88 5.23 -22.82 -6.71
CA VAL A 88 5.43 -21.74 -5.72
C VAL A 88 4.24 -20.77 -5.72
N PHE A 89 3.82 -20.28 -6.89
CA PHE A 89 2.67 -19.37 -6.96
C PHE A 89 1.33 -20.06 -6.71
N THR A 90 1.21 -21.36 -7.00
CA THR A 90 0.02 -22.15 -6.62
C THR A 90 -0.08 -22.28 -5.10
N ILE A 91 1.04 -22.51 -4.41
CA ILE A 91 1.08 -22.52 -2.95
C ILE A 91 0.69 -21.15 -2.39
N ALA A 92 1.27 -20.08 -2.92
CA ALA A 92 0.94 -18.71 -2.51
C ALA A 92 -0.56 -18.37 -2.64
N ASN A 93 -1.21 -18.81 -3.73
CA ASN A 93 -2.63 -18.59 -3.97
C ASN A 93 -3.56 -19.36 -3.03
N ASN A 94 -3.18 -20.59 -2.62
CA ASN A 94 -4.07 -21.48 -1.86
C ASN A 94 -3.77 -21.52 -0.36
N PHE A 95 -2.52 -21.26 0.01
CA PHE A 95 -2.02 -21.38 1.38
C PHE A 95 -1.39 -20.07 1.88
N GLY A 96 -1.63 -18.95 1.19
CA GLY A 96 -1.09 -17.63 1.55
C GLY A 96 -1.39 -17.23 2.99
N GLU A 97 -2.49 -17.71 3.57
CA GLU A 97 -2.85 -17.46 4.97
C GLU A 97 -1.81 -17.99 5.97
N SER A 98 -1.08 -19.05 5.64
CA SER A 98 -0.12 -19.72 6.53
C SER A 98 1.34 -19.45 6.16
N ILE A 99 1.60 -18.60 5.16
CA ILE A 99 2.97 -18.27 4.73
C ILE A 99 3.52 -17.18 5.65
N GLY A 100 4.68 -17.46 6.23
CA GLY A 100 5.42 -16.53 7.07
C GLY A 100 6.57 -15.89 6.29
N GLY A 101 7.79 -16.29 6.64
CA GLY A 101 9.03 -15.82 6.01
C GLY A 101 9.17 -16.20 4.53
N GLY A 102 8.42 -17.19 4.04
CA GLY A 102 8.41 -17.64 2.65
C GLY A 102 7.96 -16.57 1.65
N TRP A 103 7.22 -15.55 2.12
CA TRP A 103 6.83 -14.40 1.29
C TRP A 103 8.04 -13.67 0.69
N ARG A 104 9.17 -13.64 1.39
CA ARG A 104 10.40 -13.05 0.86
C ARG A 104 10.82 -13.71 -0.44
N ASN A 105 10.86 -15.04 -0.48
CA ASN A 105 11.24 -15.80 -1.68
C ASN A 105 10.23 -15.59 -2.82
N ILE A 106 8.94 -15.56 -2.50
CA ILE A 106 7.89 -15.29 -3.50
C ILE A 106 8.03 -13.89 -4.10
N VAL A 107 8.28 -12.88 -3.27
CA VAL A 107 8.52 -11.50 -3.72
C VAL A 107 9.78 -11.42 -4.58
N ASP A 108 10.87 -12.07 -4.18
CA ASP A 108 12.11 -12.09 -4.98
C ASP A 108 11.88 -12.75 -6.36
N CYS A 109 11.14 -13.86 -6.42
CA CYS A 109 10.74 -14.48 -7.69
C CYS A 109 9.87 -13.54 -8.54
N LEU A 110 8.92 -12.85 -7.90
CA LEU A 110 8.02 -11.90 -8.56
C LEU A 110 8.80 -10.73 -9.19
N LEU A 111 9.76 -10.17 -8.46
CA LEU A 111 10.60 -9.08 -8.95
C LEU A 111 11.49 -9.52 -10.11
N LYS A 112 12.01 -10.76 -10.07
CA LYS A 112 12.73 -11.30 -11.22
C LYS A 112 11.82 -11.45 -12.44
N LEU A 113 10.60 -11.97 -12.27
CA LEU A 113 9.62 -12.05 -13.36
C LEU A 113 9.26 -10.68 -13.94
N LYS A 114 9.17 -9.63 -13.10
CA LYS A 114 8.99 -8.25 -13.57
C LYS A 114 10.14 -7.83 -14.48
N ARG A 115 11.39 -8.02 -14.04
CA ARG A 115 12.59 -7.65 -14.82
C ARG A 115 12.68 -8.38 -16.15
N LEU A 116 12.23 -9.63 -16.18
CA LEU A 116 12.15 -10.44 -17.41
C LEU A 116 10.95 -10.07 -18.31
N LYS A 117 10.12 -9.10 -17.90
CA LYS A 117 8.89 -8.67 -18.61
C LYS A 117 7.88 -9.81 -18.82
N LEU A 118 7.87 -10.78 -17.90
CA LEU A 118 6.99 -11.95 -17.96
C LEU A 118 5.69 -11.78 -17.15
N LEU A 119 5.55 -10.69 -16.39
CA LEU A 119 4.34 -10.47 -15.59
C LEU A 119 3.14 -10.06 -16.46
N PRO A 120 1.94 -10.64 -16.23
CA PRO A 120 0.72 -10.23 -16.92
C PRO A 120 0.35 -8.79 -16.57
N GLN A 121 -0.26 -8.08 -17.53
CA GLN A 121 -0.75 -6.71 -17.32
C GLN A 121 -1.73 -6.60 -16.16
N SER A 122 -2.46 -7.66 -15.81
CA SER A 122 -3.36 -7.68 -14.65
C SER A 122 -2.68 -7.51 -13.29
N VAL A 123 -1.34 -7.60 -13.23
CA VAL A 123 -0.51 -7.34 -12.03
C VAL A 123 0.18 -5.98 -12.14
N ILE A 124 0.30 -5.43 -13.34
CA ILE A 124 1.03 -4.20 -13.66
C ILE A 124 0.08 -3.00 -13.62
N ASP A 125 -1.12 -3.13 -14.20
CA ASP A 125 -2.12 -2.06 -14.31
C ASP A 125 -3.30 -2.29 -13.35
N HIS A 126 -3.08 -2.03 -12.05
CA HIS A 126 -4.18 -2.03 -11.06
C HIS A 126 -4.95 -0.69 -11.00
N ASP A 127 -4.41 0.38 -11.58
CA ASP A 127 -5.00 1.73 -11.54
C ASP A 127 -6.12 1.96 -12.59
N ALA A 128 -6.18 1.15 -13.66
CA ALA A 128 -7.12 1.39 -14.78
C ALA A 128 -8.59 1.06 -14.45
N ALA A 129 -8.86 0.29 -13.39
CA ALA A 129 -10.23 -0.11 -13.04
C ALA A 129 -10.99 0.93 -12.20
N SER A 130 -10.32 1.97 -11.69
CA SER A 130 -10.92 2.97 -10.79
C SER A 130 -11.22 4.33 -11.42
N THR A 131 -10.92 4.53 -12.72
CA THR A 131 -11.12 5.81 -13.41
C THR A 131 -11.99 5.73 -14.67
N SER A 132 -12.51 4.56 -15.05
CA SER A 132 -13.46 4.41 -16.16
C SER A 132 -14.87 4.07 -15.65
N SER A 133 -15.49 4.99 -14.91
CA SER A 133 -16.93 4.95 -14.61
C SER A 133 -17.68 6.01 -15.43
N SER A 134 -17.71 5.84 -16.75
CA SER A 134 -18.72 6.43 -17.64
C SER A 134 -18.45 5.97 -19.08
N ASP A 135 -19.48 5.37 -19.68
CA ASP A 135 -19.66 5.03 -21.09
C ASP A 135 -18.92 3.80 -21.67
N ALA A 136 -19.60 2.64 -21.60
CA ALA A 136 -20.05 1.92 -22.80
C ALA A 136 -20.85 0.67 -22.41
N GLN A 137 -22.16 0.71 -22.72
CA GLN A 137 -23.03 -0.46 -22.73
C GLN A 137 -22.73 -1.36 -23.93
N ALA A 138 -22.81 -2.67 -23.66
CA ALA A 138 -23.33 -3.73 -24.52
C ALA A 138 -22.62 -4.03 -25.86
N THR A 139 -21.86 -5.13 -25.87
CA THR A 139 -22.15 -6.28 -26.73
C THR A 139 -21.61 -7.56 -26.08
N SER A 140 -22.53 -8.47 -25.76
CA SER A 140 -22.26 -9.88 -25.46
C SER A 140 -22.21 -10.66 -26.77
N GLU A 141 -21.25 -11.58 -26.90
CA GLU A 141 -21.20 -12.79 -27.74
C GLU A 141 -19.74 -13.28 -27.68
N SER A 142 -19.30 -14.51 -27.39
CA SER A 142 -19.84 -15.84 -27.11
C SER A 142 -18.74 -16.53 -26.27
N GLY A 143 -18.98 -17.29 -25.21
CA GLY A 143 -19.67 -18.57 -25.20
C GLY A 143 -18.71 -19.66 -24.71
N ILE A 144 -18.42 -19.70 -23.40
CA ILE A 144 -17.96 -20.92 -22.72
C ILE A 144 -18.73 -21.03 -21.41
N ILE A 145 -19.64 -22.01 -21.40
CA ILE A 145 -20.51 -22.35 -20.27
C ILE A 145 -19.63 -23.01 -19.21
N PHE A 146 -19.53 -22.39 -18.02
CA PHE A 146 -19.06 -23.08 -16.81
C PHE A 146 -20.28 -23.50 -16.00
N PRO A 147 -20.45 -24.80 -15.67
CA PRO A 147 -21.54 -25.22 -14.81
C PRO A 147 -21.26 -24.74 -13.38
N ALA A 148 -22.15 -23.88 -12.89
CA ALA A 148 -22.25 -23.57 -11.47
C ALA A 148 -22.74 -24.80 -10.71
N HIS A 149 -22.05 -25.20 -9.64
CA HIS A 149 -22.61 -26.14 -8.67
C HIS A 149 -22.37 -25.63 -7.25
N ASP A 150 -23.49 -25.53 -6.54
CA ASP A 150 -23.65 -25.14 -5.13
C ASP A 150 -22.79 -25.95 -4.13
N PRO A 151 -22.51 -25.38 -2.94
CA PRO A 151 -21.68 -26.01 -1.94
C PRO A 151 -22.50 -26.94 -1.03
N LYS A 152 -22.14 -28.22 -0.99
CA LYS A 152 -22.39 -29.08 0.18
C LYS A 152 -21.07 -29.72 0.64
N PHE A 153 -20.88 -29.66 1.95
CA PHE A 153 -19.79 -30.13 2.82
C PHE A 153 -18.84 -31.23 2.30
N GLY A 154 -17.54 -31.03 2.58
CA GLY A 154 -16.60 -32.06 3.02
C GLY A 154 -15.88 -32.89 1.95
N GLY A 155 -14.60 -32.58 1.68
CA GLY A 155 -13.62 -33.59 1.25
C GLY A 155 -13.10 -33.59 -0.20
N ARG A 156 -13.52 -32.70 -1.09
CA ARG A 156 -13.16 -32.77 -2.54
C ARG A 156 -12.37 -31.59 -3.12
N ARG A 157 -11.61 -30.82 -2.32
CA ARG A 157 -10.76 -29.75 -2.88
C ARG A 157 -9.43 -30.26 -3.47
N ALA A 158 -8.92 -31.41 -2.99
CA ALA A 158 -7.63 -31.97 -3.39
C ALA A 158 -7.57 -32.41 -4.86
N SER A 159 -8.54 -33.24 -5.27
CA SER A 159 -8.62 -33.78 -6.64
C SER A 159 -8.77 -32.67 -7.67
N GLY A 160 -9.41 -31.56 -7.31
CA GLY A 160 -9.60 -30.41 -8.20
C GLY A 160 -8.37 -29.51 -8.35
N MET A 161 -7.40 -29.53 -7.43
CA MET A 161 -6.14 -28.77 -7.58
C MET A 161 -5.11 -29.56 -8.39
N ILE A 162 -5.03 -30.87 -8.11
CA ILE A 162 -4.15 -31.82 -8.80
C ILE A 162 -4.55 -31.97 -10.27
N SER A 163 -5.85 -32.21 -10.52
CA SER A 163 -6.40 -32.28 -11.89
C SER A 163 -6.25 -30.96 -12.65
N ARG A 164 -6.22 -29.82 -11.96
CA ARG A 164 -5.97 -28.52 -12.57
C ARG A 164 -4.49 -28.39 -12.96
N PHE A 165 -3.56 -28.70 -12.05
CA PHE A 165 -2.12 -28.63 -12.31
C PHE A 165 -1.68 -29.57 -13.45
N SER A 166 -2.17 -30.81 -13.51
CA SER A 166 -1.86 -31.75 -14.60
C SER A 166 -2.48 -31.33 -15.93
N HIS A 167 -3.71 -30.82 -15.94
CA HIS A 167 -4.34 -30.27 -17.15
C HIS A 167 -3.66 -28.99 -17.65
N PHE A 168 -2.94 -28.25 -16.80
CA PHE A 168 -2.26 -27.02 -17.20
C PHE A 168 -0.92 -27.26 -17.91
N LEU A 169 -0.22 -28.35 -17.59
CA LEU A 169 1.04 -28.74 -18.22
C LEU A 169 0.83 -29.66 -19.44
N SER A 170 -0.23 -30.51 -19.42
CA SER A 170 -0.58 -31.39 -20.55
C SER A 170 -1.03 -30.64 -21.82
N LEU A 171 -1.31 -29.34 -21.76
CA LEU A 171 -1.64 -28.49 -22.92
C LEU A 171 -0.40 -27.90 -23.61
N GLU A 172 0.81 -28.19 -23.12
CA GLU A 172 2.07 -27.70 -23.68
C GLU A 172 2.87 -28.81 -24.37
N SER A 173 2.23 -29.54 -25.30
CA SER A 173 3.04 -30.33 -26.23
C SER A 173 3.85 -29.35 -27.11
N PRO A 174 5.17 -29.53 -27.26
CA PRO A 174 5.98 -28.69 -28.16
C PRO A 174 5.46 -28.74 -29.61
N GLU A 175 4.69 -29.78 -29.96
CA GLU A 175 4.04 -29.96 -31.25
C GLU A 175 2.86 -28.99 -31.47
N ASP A 176 2.09 -28.65 -30.42
CA ASP A 176 1.00 -27.66 -30.48
C ASP A 176 1.51 -26.22 -30.50
N ALA A 177 2.64 -25.94 -29.84
CA ALA A 177 3.27 -24.61 -29.87
C ALA A 177 3.89 -24.29 -31.25
N LEU A 178 4.49 -25.30 -31.89
CA LEU A 178 5.00 -25.21 -33.26
C LEU A 178 3.86 -25.10 -34.28
N SER A 179 2.71 -25.73 -34.05
CA SER A 179 1.55 -25.66 -34.95
C SER A 179 0.85 -24.29 -34.92
N LEU A 180 0.93 -23.56 -33.79
CA LEU A 180 0.45 -22.18 -33.67
C LEU A 180 1.51 -21.10 -34.01
N GLY A 181 2.77 -21.49 -34.30
CA GLY A 181 3.84 -20.53 -34.64
C GLY A 181 4.21 -19.57 -33.49
N MET A 182 3.99 -19.98 -32.25
CA MET A 182 4.22 -19.14 -31.07
C MET A 182 5.72 -18.97 -30.77
N SER A 183 6.11 -17.76 -30.33
CA SER A 183 7.48 -17.54 -29.83
C SER A 183 7.69 -18.16 -28.45
N GLU A 184 8.92 -18.58 -28.11
CA GLU A 184 9.28 -19.12 -26.78
C GLU A 184 8.86 -18.15 -25.66
N PHE A 185 8.97 -16.84 -25.90
CA PHE A 185 8.54 -15.80 -24.97
C PHE A 185 7.02 -15.79 -24.74
N GLU A 186 6.22 -16.04 -25.78
CA GLU A 186 4.76 -16.09 -25.68
C GLU A 186 4.28 -17.32 -24.91
N GLN A 187 4.99 -18.44 -25.03
CA GLN A 187 4.76 -19.63 -24.21
C GLN A 187 5.06 -19.33 -22.73
N ASN A 188 6.19 -18.69 -22.44
CA ASN A 188 6.54 -18.29 -21.08
C ASN A 188 5.46 -17.38 -20.44
N LEU A 189 4.91 -16.43 -21.21
CA LEU A 189 3.79 -15.60 -20.76
C LEU A 189 2.52 -16.41 -20.45
N LYS A 190 2.22 -17.47 -21.20
CA LYS A 190 1.09 -18.35 -20.89
C LYS A 190 1.28 -19.05 -19.55
N VAL A 191 2.47 -19.60 -19.28
CA VAL A 191 2.81 -20.24 -17.99
C VAL A 191 2.64 -19.25 -16.83
N ILE A 192 3.16 -18.02 -16.97
CA ILE A 192 3.01 -17.02 -15.89
C ILE A 192 1.56 -16.57 -15.72
N LYS A 193 0.77 -16.46 -16.79
CA LYS A 193 -0.68 -16.19 -16.68
C LYS A 193 -1.39 -17.28 -15.87
N GLN A 194 -0.98 -18.54 -16.00
CA GLN A 194 -1.56 -19.66 -15.22
C GLN A 194 -1.26 -19.55 -13.72
N CYS A 195 -0.16 -18.88 -13.33
CA CYS A 195 0.19 -18.65 -11.93
C CYS A 195 -0.80 -17.71 -11.20
N ARG A 196 -1.66 -16.98 -11.93
CA ARG A 196 -2.70 -16.08 -11.39
C ARG A 196 -2.17 -15.17 -10.27
N ILE A 197 -0.97 -14.62 -10.48
CA ILE A 197 -0.22 -13.85 -9.47
C ILE A 197 -1.07 -12.72 -8.87
N GLY A 198 -1.85 -12.00 -9.69
CA GLY A 198 -2.71 -10.91 -9.23
C GLY A 198 -3.76 -11.33 -8.20
N ASN A 199 -4.18 -12.60 -8.18
CA ASN A 199 -5.13 -13.09 -7.21
C ASN A 199 -4.58 -13.07 -5.79
N ILE A 200 -3.27 -13.30 -5.60
CA ILE A 200 -2.62 -13.31 -4.29
C ILE A 200 -2.84 -11.96 -3.57
N PHE A 201 -2.72 -10.87 -4.32
CA PHE A 201 -2.85 -9.52 -3.78
C PHE A 201 -4.31 -9.11 -3.61
N SER A 202 -5.20 -9.51 -4.52
CA SER A 202 -6.63 -9.20 -4.41
C SER A 202 -7.35 -10.02 -3.33
N THR A 203 -6.91 -11.26 -3.06
CA THR A 203 -7.46 -12.10 -1.98
C THR A 203 -6.80 -11.87 -0.63
N SER A 204 -5.80 -10.98 -0.54
CA SER A 204 -5.07 -10.65 0.68
C SER A 204 -5.95 -10.15 1.84
N SER A 205 -7.19 -9.76 1.57
CA SER A 205 -8.20 -9.41 2.57
C SER A 205 -8.55 -10.57 3.52
N HIS A 206 -8.36 -11.82 3.09
CA HIS A 206 -8.64 -13.01 3.88
C HIS A 206 -7.45 -13.46 4.75
N PHE A 207 -6.26 -12.91 4.51
CA PHE A 207 -5.05 -13.34 5.22
C PHE A 207 -5.11 -12.98 6.70
N PRO A 208 -4.62 -13.83 7.61
CA PRO A 208 -4.44 -13.45 9.01
C PRO A 208 -3.41 -12.33 9.12
N GLU A 209 -3.36 -11.70 10.28
CA GLU A 209 -2.49 -10.54 10.51
C GLU A 209 -1.02 -10.87 10.28
N ASP A 210 -0.52 -11.97 10.85
CA ASP A 210 0.89 -12.34 10.76
C ASP A 210 1.38 -12.57 9.33
N SER A 211 0.61 -13.29 8.51
CA SER A 211 0.96 -13.49 7.09
C SER A 211 0.93 -12.17 6.30
N LEU A 212 -0.08 -11.32 6.54
CA LEU A 212 -0.17 -9.99 5.91
C LEU A 212 1.03 -9.11 6.28
N LEU A 213 1.46 -9.16 7.54
CA LEU A 213 2.63 -8.44 8.03
C LEU A 213 3.92 -8.94 7.39
N ASN A 214 4.08 -10.25 7.22
CA ASN A 214 5.24 -10.83 6.56
C ASN A 214 5.31 -10.50 5.06
N LEU A 215 4.16 -10.52 4.38
CA LEU A 215 4.05 -10.08 2.98
C LEU A 215 4.41 -8.59 2.84
N GLY A 216 3.80 -7.73 3.67
CA GLY A 216 4.08 -6.30 3.69
C GLY A 216 5.53 -5.98 3.99
N ARG A 217 6.12 -6.65 4.98
CA ARG A 217 7.54 -6.53 5.33
C ARG A 217 8.44 -6.89 4.15
N SER A 218 8.12 -7.98 3.45
CA SER A 218 8.89 -8.47 2.30
C SER A 218 8.87 -7.44 1.16
N LEU A 219 7.70 -6.87 0.84
CA LEU A 219 7.56 -5.83 -0.18
C LEU A 219 8.26 -4.52 0.20
N ILE A 220 8.06 -4.03 1.43
CA ILE A 220 8.68 -2.78 1.90
C ILE A 220 10.21 -2.91 1.91
N TYR A 221 10.73 -4.06 2.35
CA TYR A 221 12.17 -4.28 2.36
C TYR A 221 12.74 -4.43 0.94
N ALA A 222 12.01 -5.07 0.03
CA ALA A 222 12.43 -5.17 -1.36
C ALA A 222 12.40 -3.79 -2.07
N ALA A 223 11.41 -2.95 -1.78
CA ALA A 223 11.37 -1.56 -2.22
C ALA A 223 12.57 -0.75 -1.71
N ALA A 224 13.05 -1.05 -0.50
CA ALA A 224 14.26 -0.42 0.06
C ALA A 224 15.59 -1.01 -0.47
N GLY A 225 15.54 -1.87 -1.50
CA GLY A 225 16.71 -2.49 -2.11
C GLY A 225 17.27 -3.71 -1.36
N LYS A 226 16.64 -4.15 -0.26
CA LYS A 226 17.13 -5.31 0.50
C LYS A 226 16.99 -6.59 -0.33
N GLY A 227 18.11 -7.26 -0.56
CA GLY A 227 18.15 -8.48 -1.39
C GLY A 227 18.08 -8.21 -2.89
N GLN A 228 18.03 -6.94 -3.30
CA GLN A 228 18.04 -6.55 -4.70
C GLN A 228 19.44 -6.10 -5.13
N LYS A 229 19.76 -6.31 -6.40
CA LYS A 229 20.95 -5.79 -7.05
C LYS A 229 20.48 -5.05 -8.29
N PHE A 230 20.71 -3.75 -8.32
CA PHE A 230 20.33 -2.90 -9.45
C PHE A 230 21.54 -2.69 -10.35
N SER A 231 21.36 -2.90 -11.64
CA SER A 231 22.40 -2.62 -12.63
C SER A 231 22.32 -1.17 -13.11
N THR A 232 21.13 -0.57 -13.03
CA THR A 232 20.84 0.81 -13.48
C THR A 232 19.87 1.51 -12.52
N PRO A 233 19.89 2.85 -12.44
CA PRO A 233 18.93 3.60 -11.63
C PRO A 233 17.48 3.46 -12.13
N ILE A 234 17.28 3.22 -13.43
CA ILE A 234 15.95 2.99 -14.02
C ILE A 234 15.37 1.66 -13.50
N GLU A 235 16.17 0.60 -13.45
CA GLU A 235 15.76 -0.69 -12.90
C GLU A 235 15.41 -0.61 -11.41
N GLU A 236 16.15 0.22 -10.66
CA GLU A 236 15.82 0.54 -9.27
C GLU A 236 14.45 1.21 -9.20
N GLU A 237 14.23 2.31 -9.92
CA GLU A 237 12.95 3.03 -9.90
C GLU A 237 11.76 2.14 -10.28
N GLU A 238 11.89 1.32 -11.33
CA GLU A 238 10.85 0.39 -11.75
C GLU A 238 10.54 -0.67 -10.68
N THR A 239 11.57 -1.20 -10.01
CA THR A 239 11.42 -2.19 -8.94
C THR A 239 10.72 -1.55 -7.74
N VAL A 240 11.17 -0.37 -7.32
CA VAL A 240 10.62 0.37 -6.19
C VAL A 240 9.16 0.75 -6.44
N GLY A 241 8.85 1.27 -7.62
CA GLY A 241 7.48 1.61 -8.02
C GLY A 241 6.56 0.41 -7.95
N PHE A 242 6.99 -0.74 -8.49
CA PHE A 242 6.19 -1.96 -8.43
C PHE A 242 5.88 -2.44 -7.03
N CYS A 243 6.89 -2.44 -6.15
CA CYS A 243 6.69 -2.85 -4.77
C CYS A 243 5.68 -1.92 -4.09
N TRP A 244 5.75 -0.61 -4.34
CA TRP A 244 4.79 0.36 -3.84
C TRP A 244 3.38 0.17 -4.40
N ASP A 245 3.23 -0.14 -5.68
CA ASP A 245 1.94 -0.47 -6.28
C ASP A 245 1.29 -1.66 -5.57
N LEU A 246 2.06 -2.72 -5.30
CA LEU A 246 1.58 -3.89 -4.55
C LEU A 246 1.27 -3.57 -3.08
N ILE A 247 2.09 -2.76 -2.41
CA ILE A 247 1.83 -2.29 -1.04
C ILE A 247 0.50 -1.53 -1.00
N VAL A 248 0.25 -0.66 -1.98
CA VAL A 248 -1.02 0.06 -2.11
C VAL A 248 -2.17 -0.91 -2.33
N VAL A 249 -2.06 -1.86 -3.28
CA VAL A 249 -3.11 -2.86 -3.53
C VAL A 249 -3.46 -3.64 -2.27
N ILE A 250 -2.47 -4.11 -1.52
CA ILE A 250 -2.69 -4.86 -0.27
C ILE A 250 -3.34 -3.96 0.79
N ALA A 251 -2.87 -2.72 0.93
CA ALA A 251 -3.44 -1.76 1.87
C ALA A 251 -4.91 -1.44 1.53
N LEU A 252 -5.23 -1.29 0.24
CA LEU A 252 -6.58 -1.03 -0.27
C LEU A 252 -7.51 -2.26 -0.16
N ALA A 253 -6.98 -3.48 -0.25
CA ALA A 253 -7.76 -4.70 0.02
C ALA A 253 -8.08 -4.83 1.52
N ASN A 254 -7.24 -4.28 2.39
CA ASN A 254 -7.33 -4.42 3.85
C ASN A 254 -7.77 -3.14 4.59
N VAL A 255 -8.33 -2.13 3.91
CA VAL A 255 -8.74 -0.85 4.54
C VAL A 255 -9.76 -1.06 5.67
N HIS A 256 -10.54 -2.14 5.64
CA HIS A 256 -11.52 -2.49 6.68
C HIS A 256 -10.88 -2.80 8.04
N ARG A 257 -9.61 -3.20 8.06
CA ARG A 257 -8.82 -3.57 9.25
C ARG A 257 -7.49 -2.81 9.31
N PHE A 258 -7.48 -1.59 8.79
CA PHE A 258 -6.28 -0.77 8.64
C PHE A 258 -5.46 -0.62 9.93
N GLN A 259 -6.14 -0.42 11.06
CA GLN A 259 -5.51 -0.25 12.37
C GLN A 259 -4.73 -1.48 12.86
N ALA A 260 -5.03 -2.68 12.37
CA ALA A 260 -4.34 -3.90 12.81
C ALA A 260 -2.92 -3.95 12.24
N PHE A 261 -2.77 -3.78 10.92
CA PHE A 261 -1.47 -4.02 10.26
C PHE A 261 -0.64 -2.75 10.02
N TRP A 262 -1.28 -1.58 9.89
CA TRP A 262 -0.57 -0.36 9.48
C TRP A 262 0.50 0.14 10.46
N PRO A 263 0.34 0.04 11.80
CA PRO A 263 1.40 0.42 12.73
C PRO A 263 2.72 -0.30 12.44
N ASN A 264 2.66 -1.59 12.16
CA ASN A 264 3.84 -2.39 11.82
C ASN A 264 4.42 -1.97 10.46
N PHE A 265 3.58 -1.65 9.47
CA PHE A 265 4.05 -1.12 8.19
C PHE A 265 4.77 0.22 8.39
N HIS A 266 4.23 1.11 9.21
CA HIS A 266 4.88 2.36 9.58
C HIS A 266 6.26 2.12 10.21
N ASP A 267 6.37 1.16 11.13
CA ASP A 267 7.65 0.79 11.74
C ASP A 267 8.63 0.19 10.72
N TYR A 268 8.15 -0.57 9.74
CA TYR A 268 8.98 -1.05 8.62
C TYR A 268 9.47 0.11 7.75
N LEU A 269 8.63 1.13 7.46
CA LEU A 269 9.03 2.34 6.74
C LEU A 269 10.11 3.15 7.49
N LEU A 270 10.07 3.16 8.82
CA LEU A 270 11.13 3.77 9.62
C LEU A 270 12.41 2.92 9.62
N ALA A 271 12.29 1.60 9.65
CA ALA A 271 13.42 0.69 9.69
C ALA A 271 14.24 0.72 8.39
N VAL A 272 13.59 0.86 7.22
CA VAL A 272 14.30 0.87 5.93
C VAL A 272 15.25 2.05 5.77
N ALA A 273 14.96 3.19 6.42
CA ALA A 273 15.84 4.36 6.42
C ALA A 273 17.21 4.10 7.08
N GLN A 274 17.34 3.00 7.82
CA GLN A 274 18.58 2.59 8.50
C GLN A 274 19.41 1.60 7.66
N PHE A 275 18.97 1.22 6.46
CA PHE A 275 19.69 0.25 5.66
C PHE A 275 20.95 0.86 5.00
N PRO A 276 22.10 0.15 4.99
CA PRO A 276 23.35 0.69 4.46
C PRO A 276 23.34 1.09 2.98
N MET A 277 22.49 0.45 2.17
CA MET A 277 22.38 0.65 0.72
C MET A 277 21.02 1.27 0.33
N PHE A 278 20.38 1.98 1.25
CA PHE A 278 19.08 2.59 1.00
C PHE A 278 19.21 3.78 0.04
N SER A 279 18.48 3.73 -1.07
CA SER A 279 18.34 4.86 -2.00
C SER A 279 17.07 5.65 -1.65
N PRO A 280 17.20 6.86 -1.08
CA PRO A 280 16.05 7.59 -0.56
C PRO A 280 15.13 8.16 -1.66
N ILE A 281 15.67 8.49 -2.84
CA ILE A 281 14.93 9.23 -3.88
C ILE A 281 13.77 8.39 -4.46
N PRO A 282 14.01 7.28 -5.19
CA PRO A 282 12.92 6.52 -5.79
C PRO A 282 11.99 5.95 -4.71
N PHE A 283 12.53 5.58 -3.55
CA PHE A 283 11.73 5.07 -2.44
C PHE A 283 10.75 6.11 -1.92
N ALA A 284 11.22 7.32 -1.62
CA ALA A 284 10.41 8.37 -1.04
C ALA A 284 9.38 8.91 -2.02
N GLU A 285 9.74 9.13 -3.28
CA GLU A 285 8.81 9.64 -4.31
C GLU A 285 7.63 8.67 -4.48
N LYS A 286 7.90 7.38 -4.69
CA LYS A 286 6.84 6.36 -4.83
C LYS A 286 6.06 6.15 -3.53
N ALA A 287 6.72 6.27 -2.37
CA ALA A 287 6.06 6.24 -1.07
C ALA A 287 5.04 7.37 -0.90
N ILE A 288 5.40 8.61 -1.26
CA ILE A 288 4.51 9.76 -1.17
C ILE A 288 3.25 9.50 -2.00
N VAL A 289 3.40 9.05 -3.25
CA VAL A 289 2.27 8.69 -4.11
C VAL A 289 1.40 7.61 -3.47
N GLY A 290 2.02 6.51 -3.01
CA GLY A 290 1.29 5.40 -2.41
C GLY A 290 0.53 5.77 -1.13
N LEU A 291 1.17 6.55 -0.26
CA LEU A 291 0.56 7.04 0.99
C LEU A 291 -0.66 7.94 0.71
N PHE A 292 -0.59 8.83 -0.27
CA PHE A 292 -1.74 9.66 -0.65
C PHE A 292 -2.86 8.86 -1.31
N LYS A 293 -2.55 7.87 -2.16
CA LYS A 293 -3.56 6.95 -2.71
C LYS A 293 -4.33 6.23 -1.59
N VAL A 294 -3.61 5.69 -0.60
CA VAL A 294 -4.23 5.03 0.57
C VAL A 294 -5.03 6.02 1.42
N CYS A 295 -4.49 7.22 1.68
CA CYS A 295 -5.16 8.27 2.43
C CYS A 295 -6.48 8.70 1.77
N LEU A 296 -6.47 8.98 0.46
CA LEU A 296 -7.65 9.35 -0.31
C LEU A 296 -8.72 8.24 -0.28
N LYS A 297 -8.34 6.96 -0.38
CA LYS A 297 -9.30 5.86 -0.26
C LYS A 297 -9.90 5.79 1.15
N LEU A 298 -9.06 5.94 2.17
CA LEU A 298 -9.47 5.87 3.58
C LEU A 298 -10.45 7.00 3.92
N LEU A 299 -10.15 8.21 3.46
CA LEU A 299 -11.00 9.38 3.62
C LEU A 299 -12.21 9.37 2.68
N GLY A 300 -12.20 8.63 1.57
CA GLY A 300 -13.34 8.58 0.65
C GLY A 300 -14.60 7.92 1.22
N THR A 301 -14.49 7.21 2.36
CA THR A 301 -15.63 6.64 3.08
C THR A 301 -15.67 7.20 4.49
N TYR A 302 -16.76 7.86 4.88
CA TYR A 302 -16.90 8.39 6.23
C TYR A 302 -16.81 7.27 7.27
N ARG A 303 -15.97 7.45 8.28
CA ARG A 303 -15.79 6.53 9.40
C ARG A 303 -15.82 7.30 10.72
N PRO A 304 -16.52 6.79 11.74
CA PRO A 304 -16.51 7.41 13.06
C PRO A 304 -15.18 7.20 13.80
N ASP A 305 -14.47 6.12 13.45
CA ASP A 305 -13.16 5.81 14.04
C ASP A 305 -12.06 6.69 13.43
N ARG A 306 -11.34 7.39 14.31
CA ARG A 306 -10.29 8.36 13.98
C ARG A 306 -8.90 7.74 13.94
N VAL A 307 -8.74 6.52 14.48
CA VAL A 307 -7.44 5.85 14.56
C VAL A 307 -6.83 5.60 13.17
N PRO A 308 -7.58 5.10 12.16
CA PRO A 308 -7.01 4.90 10.82
C PRO A 308 -6.52 6.20 10.16
N GLU A 309 -7.24 7.30 10.38
CA GLU A 309 -6.86 8.64 9.91
C GLU A 309 -5.53 9.07 10.56
N GLU A 310 -5.42 8.97 11.89
CA GLU A 310 -4.21 9.37 12.61
C GLU A 310 -2.98 8.55 12.16
N LEU A 311 -3.16 7.24 11.98
CA LEU A 311 -2.11 6.33 11.54
C LEU A 311 -1.56 6.64 10.15
N ILE A 312 -2.43 6.96 9.17
CA ILE A 312 -1.96 7.31 7.82
C ILE A 312 -1.25 8.67 7.83
N PHE A 313 -1.75 9.66 8.56
CA PHE A 313 -1.09 10.97 8.66
C PHE A 313 0.23 10.92 9.43
N LYS A 314 0.38 10.00 10.39
CA LYS A 314 1.67 9.72 11.03
C LYS A 314 2.72 9.26 10.01
N SER A 315 2.33 8.40 9.05
CA SER A 315 3.21 7.97 7.95
C SER A 315 3.47 9.10 6.94
N ILE A 316 2.45 9.87 6.55
CA ILE A 316 2.62 11.01 5.63
C ILE A 316 3.62 12.03 6.22
N ASN A 317 3.54 12.31 7.53
CA ASN A 317 4.46 13.22 8.19
C ASN A 317 5.93 12.77 8.23
N LEU A 318 6.24 11.52 7.85
CA LEU A 318 7.63 11.10 7.66
C LEU A 318 8.31 11.88 6.53
N MET A 319 7.54 12.42 5.59
CA MET A 319 8.08 13.21 4.47
C MET A 319 8.84 14.46 4.93
N TRP A 320 8.54 15.00 6.12
CA TRP A 320 9.27 16.14 6.68
C TRP A 320 10.70 15.81 7.12
N LYS A 321 11.05 14.52 7.18
CA LYS A 321 12.42 14.06 7.43
C LYS A 321 13.24 13.91 6.14
N LEU A 322 12.61 14.08 4.98
CA LEU A 322 13.25 13.96 3.68
C LEU A 322 13.95 15.25 3.28
N GLU A 323 14.86 15.14 2.32
CA GLU A 323 15.52 16.29 1.71
C GLU A 323 14.52 17.13 0.91
N LYS A 324 14.77 18.44 0.87
CA LYS A 324 13.90 19.41 0.21
C LYS A 324 13.67 19.08 -1.27
N GLU A 325 14.70 18.59 -1.96
CA GLU A 325 14.64 18.27 -3.39
C GLU A 325 13.55 17.24 -3.71
N ILE A 326 13.41 16.21 -2.87
CA ILE A 326 12.37 15.17 -3.03
C ILE A 326 10.96 15.77 -2.89
N LEU A 327 10.79 16.68 -1.93
CA LEU A 327 9.52 17.36 -1.70
C LEU A 327 9.16 18.32 -2.84
N ASP A 328 10.17 19.02 -3.39
CA ASP A 328 10.00 19.92 -4.52
C ASP A 328 9.57 19.13 -5.78
N THR A 329 10.18 17.97 -6.06
CA THR A 329 9.78 17.07 -7.16
C THR A 329 8.35 16.55 -7.01
N CYS A 330 7.94 16.22 -5.78
CA CYS A 330 6.59 15.71 -5.49
C CYS A 330 5.55 16.83 -5.28
N GLY A 331 5.93 18.11 -5.37
CA GLY A 331 5.11 19.24 -4.93
C GLY A 331 3.76 19.34 -5.65
N GLU A 332 3.72 19.06 -6.95
CA GLU A 332 2.48 19.05 -7.73
C GLU A 332 1.50 17.97 -7.23
N LEU A 333 1.99 16.73 -7.09
CA LEU A 333 1.17 15.60 -6.64
C LEU A 333 0.68 15.77 -5.20
N ILE A 334 1.53 16.31 -4.31
CA ILE A 334 1.16 16.63 -2.93
C ILE A 334 0.04 17.67 -2.95
N THR A 335 0.18 18.74 -3.74
CA THR A 335 -0.83 19.80 -3.83
C THR A 335 -2.16 19.26 -4.36
N GLN A 336 -2.15 18.50 -5.45
CA GLN A 336 -3.36 17.89 -6.01
C GLN A 336 -4.07 16.97 -5.00
N SER A 337 -3.31 16.13 -4.29
CA SER A 337 -3.85 15.20 -3.30
C SER A 337 -4.46 15.93 -2.10
N VAL A 338 -3.76 16.96 -1.60
CA VAL A 338 -4.21 17.80 -0.48
C VAL A 338 -5.46 18.59 -0.86
N ASN A 339 -5.50 19.16 -2.07
CA ASN A 339 -6.67 19.87 -2.59
C ASN A 339 -7.89 18.95 -2.66
N LYS A 340 -7.69 17.73 -3.17
CA LYS A 340 -8.74 16.71 -3.21
C LYS A 340 -9.27 16.37 -1.82
N ILE A 341 -8.39 16.22 -0.83
CA ILE A 341 -8.80 15.95 0.57
C ILE A 341 -9.66 17.10 1.12
N LEU A 342 -9.22 18.36 0.92
CA LEU A 342 -9.87 19.54 1.48
C LEU A 342 -11.19 19.91 0.79
N ILE A 343 -11.33 19.61 -0.51
CA ILE A 343 -12.52 19.95 -1.29
C ILE A 343 -13.54 18.80 -1.27
N GLU A 344 -13.11 17.55 -1.50
CA GLU A 344 -14.04 16.42 -1.62
C GLU A 344 -14.34 15.74 -0.27
N TYR A 345 -13.38 15.70 0.66
CA TYR A 345 -13.51 14.96 1.92
C TYR A 345 -13.28 15.78 3.21
N PRO A 346 -13.64 17.08 3.30
CA PRO A 346 -13.37 17.89 4.50
C PRO A 346 -14.12 17.39 5.74
N ALA A 347 -15.31 16.80 5.57
CA ALA A 347 -16.09 16.21 6.67
C ALA A 347 -15.44 14.98 7.30
N ASN A 348 -14.57 14.29 6.55
CA ASN A 348 -13.97 13.03 6.95
C ASN A 348 -12.62 13.24 7.65
N LEU A 349 -12.08 14.46 7.61
CA LEU A 349 -10.88 14.87 8.33
C LEU A 349 -11.26 15.28 9.76
N GLN A 350 -11.05 14.39 10.73
CA GLN A 350 -11.52 14.59 12.11
C GLN A 350 -10.37 14.82 13.11
N THR A 351 -9.15 14.39 12.78
CA THR A 351 -8.00 14.47 13.68
C THR A 351 -7.26 15.80 13.56
N GLN A 352 -6.69 16.27 14.66
CA GLN A 352 -5.82 17.44 14.64
C GLN A 352 -4.56 17.20 13.80
N LEU A 353 -4.03 15.98 13.84
CA LEU A 353 -2.88 15.59 13.04
C LEU A 353 -3.18 15.71 11.55
N GLY A 354 -4.33 15.21 11.09
CA GLY A 354 -4.79 15.33 9.71
C GLY A 354 -4.92 16.77 9.26
N TRP A 355 -5.68 17.59 10.00
CA TRP A 355 -5.82 19.03 9.67
C TRP A 355 -4.48 19.76 9.63
N LYS A 356 -3.61 19.54 10.63
CA LYS A 356 -2.29 20.14 10.68
C LYS A 356 -1.44 19.72 9.48
N SER A 357 -1.39 18.43 9.18
CA SER A 357 -0.59 17.89 8.08
C SER A 357 -1.04 18.43 6.73
N VAL A 358 -2.34 18.34 6.43
CA VAL A 358 -2.92 18.74 5.14
C VAL A 358 -2.72 20.24 4.89
N LEU A 359 -3.01 21.09 5.90
CA LEU A 359 -2.85 22.55 5.76
C LEU A 359 -1.38 22.99 5.72
N HIS A 360 -0.50 22.31 6.47
CA HIS A 360 0.93 22.59 6.39
C HIS A 360 1.50 22.17 5.03
N LEU A 361 1.12 21.00 4.51
CA LEU A 361 1.49 20.55 3.17
C LEU A 361 1.00 21.53 2.11
N LEU A 362 -0.27 21.94 2.16
CA LEU A 362 -0.83 22.97 1.27
C LEU A 362 0.03 24.24 1.27
N SER A 363 0.43 24.70 2.46
CA SER A 363 1.20 25.92 2.63
C SER A 363 2.65 25.83 2.13
N VAL A 364 3.22 24.63 2.05
CA VAL A 364 4.60 24.39 1.61
C VAL A 364 4.63 24.07 0.12
N SER A 365 3.80 23.12 -0.32
CA SER A 365 3.73 22.69 -1.71
C SER A 365 3.05 23.74 -2.59
N GLY A 366 2.17 24.58 -2.04
CA GLY A 366 1.57 25.72 -2.73
C GLY A 366 2.49 26.94 -2.88
N ARG A 367 3.76 26.88 -2.44
CA ARG A 367 4.72 28.00 -2.63
C ARG A 367 5.40 27.97 -3.98
N HIS A 368 5.32 26.85 -4.70
CA HIS A 368 5.87 26.74 -6.04
C HIS A 368 4.98 27.50 -7.02
N GLN A 369 5.61 28.14 -8.01
CA GLN A 369 4.92 28.99 -8.97
C GLN A 369 3.82 28.24 -9.73
N ASP A 370 4.04 26.95 -9.99
CA ASP A 370 3.13 26.10 -10.78
C ASP A 370 1.91 25.62 -9.98
N THR A 371 2.02 25.52 -8.66
CA THR A 371 0.98 24.97 -7.76
C THR A 371 0.29 26.04 -6.91
N TYR A 372 0.81 27.26 -6.90
CA TYR A 372 0.33 28.36 -6.07
C TYR A 372 -1.15 28.68 -6.29
N GLU A 373 -1.58 28.78 -7.56
CA GLU A 373 -2.97 29.14 -7.88
C GLU A 373 -3.95 28.11 -7.31
N GLN A 374 -3.66 26.83 -7.51
CA GLN A 374 -4.49 25.72 -7.00
C GLN A 374 -4.50 25.69 -5.46
N GLY A 375 -3.35 25.92 -4.83
CA GLY A 375 -3.22 25.88 -3.37
C GLY A 375 -3.99 27.01 -2.67
N VAL A 376 -3.85 28.24 -3.19
CA VAL A 376 -4.53 29.42 -2.64
C VAL A 376 -6.03 29.36 -2.87
N GLU A 377 -6.47 28.93 -4.05
CA GLU A 377 -7.90 28.79 -4.35
C GLU A 377 -8.56 27.77 -3.43
N THR A 378 -7.89 26.64 -3.18
CA THR A 378 -8.35 25.63 -2.22
C THR A 378 -8.51 26.21 -0.82
N LEU A 379 -7.52 26.97 -0.33
CA LEU A 379 -7.62 27.61 0.98
C LEU A 379 -8.79 28.61 1.05
N ILE A 380 -8.95 29.44 0.01
CA ILE A 380 -10.06 30.38 -0.10
C ILE A 380 -11.39 29.63 -0.05
N MET A 381 -11.51 28.49 -0.73
CA MET A 381 -12.73 27.68 -0.75
C MET A 381 -13.07 27.16 0.65
N VAL A 382 -12.10 26.55 1.34
CA VAL A 382 -12.27 26.00 2.70
C VAL A 382 -12.68 27.10 3.69
N MET A 383 -12.04 28.27 3.60
CA MET A 383 -12.35 29.40 4.49
C MET A 383 -13.67 30.09 4.16
N SER A 384 -14.05 30.17 2.89
CA SER A 384 -15.33 30.75 2.44
C SER A 384 -16.52 29.89 2.85
N ASP A 385 -16.40 28.56 2.72
CA ASP A 385 -17.46 27.64 3.13
C ASP A 385 -17.64 27.65 4.66
N GLY A 386 -16.54 27.65 5.41
CA GLY A 386 -16.54 27.86 6.86
C GLY A 386 -17.21 26.75 7.68
N THR A 387 -17.92 25.81 7.06
CA THR A 387 -18.67 24.72 7.71
C THR A 387 -17.76 23.74 8.45
N HIS A 388 -16.59 23.47 7.88
CA HIS A 388 -15.59 22.55 8.41
C HIS A 388 -14.50 23.25 9.22
N VAL A 389 -14.55 24.59 9.33
CA VAL A 389 -13.64 25.36 10.18
C VAL A 389 -14.15 25.28 11.62
N SER A 390 -13.32 24.71 12.49
CA SER A 390 -13.63 24.41 13.89
C SER A 390 -12.54 24.94 14.80
N ARG A 391 -12.82 25.00 16.11
CA ARG A 391 -11.84 25.45 17.12
C ARG A 391 -10.51 24.68 17.03
N THR A 392 -10.57 23.41 16.66
CA THR A 392 -9.41 22.52 16.65
C THR A 392 -8.53 22.67 15.41
N ASN A 393 -9.06 23.15 14.28
CA ASN A 393 -8.29 23.31 13.04
C ASN A 393 -8.01 24.78 12.68
N TYR A 394 -8.73 25.73 13.29
CA TYR A 394 -8.63 27.16 12.99
C TYR A 394 -7.19 27.72 13.11
N ALA A 395 -6.44 27.28 14.12
CA ALA A 395 -5.04 27.68 14.29
C ALA A 395 -4.16 27.35 13.07
N TYR A 396 -4.43 26.22 12.42
CA TYR A 396 -3.71 25.76 11.24
C TYR A 396 -4.19 26.47 9.96
N CYS A 397 -5.47 26.83 9.89
CA CYS A 397 -6.00 27.65 8.78
C CYS A 397 -5.33 29.03 8.76
N ILE A 398 -5.17 29.66 9.94
CA ILE A 398 -4.42 30.91 10.09
C ILE A 398 -2.98 30.74 9.60
N ASP A 399 -2.26 29.72 10.09
CA ASP A 399 -0.87 29.50 9.71
C ASP A 399 -0.72 29.30 8.19
N CYS A 400 -1.65 28.54 7.59
CA CYS A 400 -1.70 28.31 6.15
C CYS A 400 -1.94 29.61 5.37
N ALA A 401 -2.93 30.41 5.79
CA ALA A 401 -3.26 31.70 5.18
C ALA A 401 -2.09 32.69 5.20
N PHE A 402 -1.45 32.85 6.36
CA PHE A 402 -0.25 33.70 6.45
C PHE A 402 0.94 33.10 5.72
N GLY A 403 1.00 31.77 5.60
CA GLY A 403 1.98 31.09 4.76
C GLY A 403 1.91 31.48 3.29
N PHE A 404 0.71 31.74 2.75
CA PHE A 404 0.51 32.24 1.39
C PHE A 404 0.71 33.75 1.27
N ILE A 405 0.20 34.54 2.22
CA ILE A 405 0.34 36.02 2.21
C ILE A 405 1.81 36.44 2.31
N ALA A 406 2.64 35.71 3.05
CA ALA A 406 4.06 36.03 3.23
C ALA A 406 4.93 35.81 1.97
N LEU A 407 4.37 35.26 0.88
CA LEU A 407 5.10 35.03 -0.36
C LEU A 407 5.27 36.35 -1.14
N LYS A 408 6.51 36.70 -1.49
CA LYS A 408 6.83 37.96 -2.18
C LYS A 408 6.17 38.12 -3.57
N ASN A 409 5.70 37.02 -4.17
CA ASN A 409 5.17 36.97 -5.54
C ASN A 409 3.65 36.71 -5.60
N SER A 410 2.95 36.75 -4.46
CA SER A 410 1.50 36.53 -4.41
C SER A 410 0.71 37.69 -5.04
N PRO A 411 -0.30 37.45 -5.90
CA PRO A 411 -1.18 38.50 -6.42
C PRO A 411 -1.89 39.24 -5.29
N SER A 412 -1.89 40.58 -5.37
CA SER A 412 -2.48 41.45 -4.34
C SER A 412 -3.97 41.18 -4.09
N GLU A 413 -4.73 40.82 -5.13
CA GLU A 413 -6.16 40.51 -5.04
C GLU A 413 -6.45 39.27 -4.18
N LYS A 414 -5.67 38.18 -4.37
CA LYS A 414 -5.83 36.95 -3.59
C LYS A 414 -5.45 37.16 -2.13
N ASN A 415 -4.39 37.94 -1.87
CA ASN A 415 -3.99 38.30 -0.50
C ASN A 415 -5.07 39.11 0.22
N LEU A 416 -5.66 40.11 -0.45
CA LEU A 416 -6.78 40.87 0.11
C LEU A 416 -7.95 39.95 0.43
N LYS A 417 -8.32 39.05 -0.48
CA LYS A 417 -9.40 38.09 -0.25
C LYS A 417 -9.13 37.16 0.94
N ILE A 418 -7.90 36.68 1.13
CA ILE A 418 -7.54 35.87 2.31
C ILE A 418 -7.64 36.71 3.59
N LEU A 419 -7.18 37.97 3.58
CA LEU A 419 -7.27 38.87 4.74
C LEU A 419 -8.72 39.19 5.10
N ASP A 420 -9.58 39.42 4.10
CA ASP A 420 -11.01 39.62 4.30
C ASP A 420 -11.66 38.39 4.95
N LEU A 421 -11.36 37.18 4.44
CA LEU A 421 -11.84 35.92 5.04
C LEU A 421 -11.31 35.70 6.46
N LEU A 422 -10.06 36.06 6.75
CA LEU A 422 -9.51 36.02 8.10
C LEU A 422 -10.23 37.01 9.03
N SER A 423 -10.53 38.22 8.55
CA SER A 423 -11.33 39.21 9.28
C SER A 423 -12.74 38.70 9.57
N ASP A 424 -13.42 38.13 8.57
CA ASP A 424 -14.77 37.59 8.72
C ASP A 424 -14.81 36.39 9.69
N SER A 425 -13.74 35.59 9.71
CA SER A 425 -13.62 34.45 10.62
C SER A 425 -13.54 34.84 12.11
N VAL A 426 -13.28 36.12 12.43
CA VAL A 426 -13.37 36.65 13.80
C VAL A 426 -14.77 36.46 14.38
N ASN A 427 -15.81 36.52 13.55
CA ASN A 427 -17.19 36.27 13.98
C ASN A 427 -17.38 34.84 14.51
N LEU A 428 -16.69 33.86 13.92
CA LEU A 428 -16.69 32.47 14.41
C LEU A 428 -16.01 32.36 15.78
N LEU A 429 -14.89 33.05 15.98
CA LEU A 429 -14.21 33.10 17.28
C LEU A 429 -15.11 33.75 18.36
N ILE A 430 -15.79 34.84 18.03
CA ILE A 430 -16.74 35.51 18.94
C ILE A 430 -17.88 34.56 19.31
N GLN A 431 -18.46 33.86 18.33
CA GLN A 431 -19.52 32.88 18.55
C GLN A 431 -19.05 31.71 19.42
N TRP A 432 -17.84 31.21 19.18
CA TRP A 432 -17.26 30.14 19.97
C TRP A 432 -17.00 30.56 21.42
N CYS A 433 -16.48 31.77 21.64
CA CYS A 433 -16.36 32.33 22.98
C CYS A 433 -17.74 32.44 23.65
N ARG A 434 -18.73 33.05 22.98
CA ARG A 434 -20.09 33.25 23.54
C ARG A 434 -20.78 31.93 23.89
N ASN A 435 -20.71 30.93 23.03
CA ASN A 435 -21.31 29.61 23.28
C ASN A 435 -20.71 28.90 24.50
N HIS A 436 -19.46 29.21 24.86
CA HIS A 436 -18.81 28.69 26.06
C HIS A 436 -19.28 29.36 27.36
N TYR A 437 -19.79 30.60 27.27
CA TYR A 437 -20.38 31.33 28.40
C TYR A 437 -21.85 30.99 28.64
N SER A 438 -22.52 30.37 27.67
CA SER A 438 -23.95 30.02 27.73
C SER A 438 -24.24 28.58 28.16
N ASP A 439 -23.25 27.85 28.69
CA ASP A 439 -23.43 26.53 29.32
C ASP A 439 -23.39 26.69 30.86
N PRO A 440 -24.53 26.86 31.55
CA PRO A 440 -24.56 27.09 32.98
C PRO A 440 -24.74 25.75 33.70
N GLY A 441 -23.64 25.07 34.02
CA GLY A 441 -23.74 23.92 34.93
C GLY A 441 -22.62 22.91 34.87
N ASN A 442 -21.43 23.25 35.39
CA ASN A 442 -20.74 22.32 36.29
C ASN A 442 -19.62 23.05 37.06
N ASN A 443 -20.00 23.77 38.10
CA ASN A 443 -19.10 24.00 39.23
C ASN A 443 -18.92 22.66 39.95
N TYR A 444 -17.94 21.86 39.56
CA TYR A 444 -17.37 20.86 40.48
C TYR A 444 -16.07 21.41 41.05
N SER A 445 -16.15 21.58 42.37
CA SER A 445 -15.14 22.07 43.28
C SER A 445 -13.83 21.28 43.21
N VAL A 446 -12.75 22.03 43.39
CA VAL A 446 -11.40 21.54 43.69
C VAL A 446 -11.40 20.82 45.05
N ALA A 447 -11.16 19.51 45.07
CA ALA A 447 -10.61 18.79 46.22
C ALA A 447 -9.97 17.44 45.80
N SER A 448 -8.64 17.41 45.83
CA SER A 448 -7.71 16.29 46.12
C SER A 448 -8.11 14.83 45.81
N ASN A 449 -7.36 14.15 44.92
CA ASN A 449 -6.33 13.17 45.31
C ASN A 449 -5.57 12.58 44.11
N THR A 450 -4.27 12.39 44.35
CA THR A 450 -3.20 11.84 43.50
C THR A 450 -3.35 10.35 43.19
N SER A 451 -3.20 9.93 41.93
CA SER A 451 -2.35 8.80 41.49
C SER A 451 -2.23 8.72 39.95
N ASN A 452 -1.17 8.06 39.49
CA ASN A 452 -0.46 8.20 38.21
C ASN A 452 -1.13 7.74 36.90
N SER A 453 -0.60 8.36 35.83
CA SER A 453 -0.26 7.84 34.49
C SER A 453 -1.29 7.88 33.34
N SER A 454 -0.80 8.47 32.24
CA SER A 454 -1.24 8.43 30.84
C SER A 454 -2.63 8.98 30.49
N LEU A 455 -2.82 10.30 30.55
CA LEU A 455 -3.79 11.04 29.72
C LEU A 455 -3.61 12.57 29.92
N GLU A 456 -2.65 13.21 29.25
CA GLU A 456 -2.47 14.68 29.39
C GLU A 456 -2.75 15.53 28.15
N ASP A 457 -3.08 14.95 26.98
CA ASP A 457 -3.41 15.78 25.80
C ASP A 457 -4.89 16.12 25.64
N ALA A 458 -5.78 15.60 26.49
CA ALA A 458 -7.24 15.84 26.39
C ALA A 458 -7.78 16.92 27.33
N LYS A 459 -7.00 17.45 28.28
CA LYS A 459 -7.49 18.37 29.34
C LYS A 459 -7.32 19.86 29.04
N GLY A 460 -6.72 20.25 27.91
CA GLY A 460 -6.51 21.66 27.54
C GLY A 460 -7.69 22.36 26.84
N PHE A 461 -8.68 21.61 26.36
CA PHE A 461 -9.70 22.12 25.42
C PHE A 461 -10.86 22.91 26.05
N GLY A 462 -10.99 22.88 27.39
CA GLY A 462 -12.07 23.55 28.11
C GLY A 462 -11.69 24.89 28.76
N SER A 463 -10.48 25.41 28.53
CA SER A 463 -10.02 26.65 29.16
C SER A 463 -10.28 27.86 28.28
N ASN A 464 -10.83 28.93 28.86
CA ASN A 464 -10.90 30.29 28.28
C ASN A 464 -9.61 30.74 27.59
N ASN A 465 -8.47 30.18 28.00
CA ASN A 465 -7.16 30.46 27.40
C ASN A 465 -7.05 30.02 25.94
N PHE A 466 -7.76 28.97 25.49
CA PHE A 466 -7.57 28.46 24.12
C PHE A 466 -8.13 29.39 23.05
N ALA A 467 -9.38 29.85 23.19
CA ALA A 467 -9.96 30.80 22.24
C ALA A 467 -9.25 32.16 22.30
N MET A 468 -8.86 32.63 23.49
CA MET A 468 -8.03 33.83 23.64
C MET A 468 -6.65 33.68 22.98
N ASN A 469 -6.03 32.50 23.04
CA ASN A 469 -4.78 32.23 22.32
C ASN A 469 -4.97 32.28 20.80
N LEU A 470 -6.12 31.86 20.27
CA LEU A 470 -6.44 32.00 18.84
C LEU A 470 -6.64 33.47 18.44
N PHE A 471 -7.33 34.27 19.26
CA PHE A 471 -7.44 35.73 19.08
C PHE A 471 -6.07 36.41 19.09
N VAL A 472 -5.23 36.09 20.08
CA VAL A 472 -3.86 36.63 20.18
C VAL A 472 -3.01 36.20 19.00
N LYS A 473 -3.15 34.95 18.52
CA LYS A 473 -2.42 34.46 17.36
C LYS A 473 -2.85 35.22 16.09
N LEU A 474 -4.15 35.34 15.84
CA LEU A 474 -4.66 36.11 14.70
C LEU A 474 -4.22 37.58 14.77
N GLY A 475 -4.35 38.20 15.94
CA GLY A 475 -3.92 39.57 16.19
C GLY A 475 -2.43 39.78 15.91
N ARG A 476 -1.55 38.89 16.40
CA ARG A 476 -0.10 38.96 16.13
C ARG A 476 0.26 38.84 14.66
N HIS A 477 -0.51 38.06 13.90
CA HIS A 477 -0.26 37.91 12.47
C HIS A 477 -0.80 39.10 11.66
N LEU A 478 -1.90 39.73 12.09
CA LEU A 478 -2.43 40.97 11.49
C LEU A 478 -1.60 42.21 11.86
N GLU A 479 -0.98 42.24 13.05
CA GLU A 479 -0.08 43.30 13.51
C GLU A 479 1.30 43.31 12.83
N ARG A 480 1.63 42.28 12.03
CA ARG A 480 2.83 42.23 11.18
C ARG A 480 2.47 42.49 9.71
N PRO A 481 2.17 43.73 9.29
CA PRO A 481 2.15 44.04 7.87
C PRO A 481 3.59 44.22 7.37
N ALA A 482 3.96 43.40 6.39
CA ALA A 482 5.13 43.50 5.49
C ALA A 482 6.54 43.32 6.11
#